data_AF-A0A1G7ZCS0-F1
#
_entry.id   AF-A0A1G7ZCS0-F1
#
_cell.length_a   1.000
_cell.length_b   1.000
_cell.length_c   1.000
_cell.angle_alpha   90.00
_cell.angle_beta   90.00
_cell.angle_gamma   90.00
#
_symmetry.space_group_name_H-M   'P 1'
#
loop_
_entity.id
_entity.type
_entity.pdbx_description
1 polymer ?
#
loop_
_entity_poly.entity_id
_entity_poly.type
_entity_poly.pdbx_seq_one_letter_code
_entity_poly.pdbx_strand_id
1 'polypeptide(L)'
;MPETSKSGRRAESAAWARLSRVIFLRGMVLCAMVFALGGMLPPTAAAQAPESSPSGAPDPQRLINQELIAEVRDWLSAETVFLVLEARNAEHANIGQAEIDALDQQWRAERESDDQPLIAAVLNGPLSTYLTQIQAASLGLFSEIFVVDTKGLNAGQSAITSDYWQGDEAKFQNTFPVGPDAVFIDEAELHEGSRTWRAQLNLTIARDQQAVGAATVEINLTELARRRALGL
;
A
#
# COMPACT_ATOMS: atom_id res chain seq x y z
N MET A 1 -16.13 -47.96 -36.06
CA MET A 1 -15.18 -47.57 -37.14
C MET A 1 -15.99 -47.40 -38.42
N PRO A 2 -15.64 -46.46 -39.33
CA PRO A 2 -14.37 -45.72 -39.48
C PRO A 2 -14.49 -44.28 -38.97
N GLU A 3 -13.52 -43.64 -38.29
CA GLU A 3 -12.12 -43.31 -38.61
C GLU A 3 -11.95 -42.40 -39.84
N THR A 4 -11.90 -41.07 -39.62
CA THR A 4 -11.08 -40.15 -40.43
C THR A 4 -10.59 -38.94 -39.61
N SER A 5 -9.27 -38.86 -39.50
CA SER A 5 -8.41 -37.66 -39.59
C SER A 5 -8.42 -36.57 -38.50
N LYS A 6 -7.49 -36.75 -37.53
CA LYS A 6 -6.85 -35.66 -36.78
C LYS A 6 -5.83 -34.94 -37.68
N SER A 7 -6.10 -33.72 -38.15
CA SER A 7 -5.05 -32.84 -38.70
C SER A 7 -5.35 -31.32 -38.64
N GLY A 8 -6.17 -30.86 -37.69
CA GLY A 8 -6.62 -29.45 -37.67
C GLY A 8 -6.23 -28.59 -36.46
N ARG A 9 -5.51 -29.10 -35.46
CA ARG A 9 -5.28 -28.37 -34.18
C ARG A 9 -3.81 -28.29 -33.75
N ARG A 10 -2.91 -28.00 -34.70
CA ARG A 10 -1.49 -27.69 -34.44
C ARG A 10 -0.94 -26.53 -35.29
N ALA A 11 -1.82 -25.63 -35.76
CA ALA A 11 -1.41 -24.53 -36.65
C ALA A 11 -1.76 -23.12 -36.14
N GLU A 12 -2.15 -22.95 -34.88
CA GLU A 12 -2.48 -21.63 -34.29
C GLU A 12 -1.57 -21.20 -33.12
N SER A 13 -0.45 -21.91 -32.90
CA SER A 13 0.51 -21.60 -31.83
C SER A 13 1.81 -20.93 -32.32
N ALA A 14 1.77 -20.16 -33.42
CA ALA A 14 2.99 -19.62 -34.03
C ALA A 14 2.83 -18.26 -34.75
N ALA A 15 2.00 -17.34 -34.24
CA ALA A 15 1.72 -16.07 -34.93
C ALA A 15 2.03 -14.76 -34.15
N TRP A 16 2.58 -14.79 -32.94
CA TRP A 16 2.96 -13.55 -32.21
C TRP A 16 4.40 -13.50 -31.68
N ALA A 17 5.28 -14.39 -32.18
CA ALA A 17 6.71 -14.32 -31.95
C ALA A 17 7.44 -13.94 -33.25
N ARG A 18 7.48 -12.63 -33.57
CA ARG A 18 8.43 -11.96 -34.50
C ARG A 18 7.97 -10.53 -34.75
N LEU A 19 8.63 -9.56 -34.11
CA LEU A 19 8.74 -8.11 -34.41
C LEU A 19 9.26 -7.49 -33.09
N SER A 20 10.46 -6.93 -32.88
CA SER A 20 11.61 -6.62 -33.73
C SER A 20 12.82 -6.46 -32.79
N ARG A 21 13.85 -7.30 -32.93
CA ARG A 21 15.20 -7.05 -32.42
C ARG A 21 16.08 -6.78 -33.63
N VAL A 22 16.37 -5.52 -33.94
CA VAL A 22 17.43 -5.14 -34.90
C VAL A 22 18.06 -3.79 -34.51
N ILE A 23 19.27 -3.89 -33.95
CA ILE A 23 20.51 -3.19 -34.33
C ILE A 23 20.60 -1.67 -34.08
N PHE A 24 21.51 -1.29 -33.16
CA PHE A 24 22.59 -0.36 -33.51
C PHE A 24 23.91 -0.88 -32.94
N LEU A 25 24.83 -1.19 -33.85
CA LEU A 25 26.14 -1.78 -33.63
C LEU A 25 27.20 -0.73 -33.98
N ARG A 26 28.24 -0.65 -33.15
CA ARG A 26 29.61 -0.19 -33.45
C ARG A 26 29.84 1.25 -33.93
N GLY A 27 30.47 2.03 -33.04
CA GLY A 27 31.42 3.08 -33.42
C GLY A 27 32.78 2.76 -32.81
N MET A 28 33.66 2.10 -33.58
CA MET A 28 35.07 1.89 -33.27
C MET A 28 35.85 2.86 -34.15
N VAL A 29 36.45 3.89 -33.56
CA VAL A 29 37.40 4.78 -34.23
C VAL A 29 38.72 4.70 -33.49
N LEU A 30 39.72 4.19 -34.20
CA LEU A 30 41.13 4.22 -33.85
C LEU A 30 41.74 5.46 -34.51
N CYS A 31 42.35 6.36 -33.73
CA CYS A 31 43.44 7.18 -34.26
C CYS A 31 44.36 7.77 -33.19
N ALA A 32 45.66 7.56 -33.44
CA ALA A 32 46.82 8.36 -33.08
C ALA A 32 47.28 8.46 -31.61
N MET A 33 48.46 7.88 -31.38
CA MET A 33 49.39 8.29 -30.32
C MET A 33 49.80 9.75 -30.51
N VAL A 34 49.77 10.53 -29.42
CA VAL A 34 50.62 11.72 -29.24
C VAL A 34 51.25 11.64 -27.85
N PHE A 35 52.57 11.75 -27.84
CA PHE A 35 53.41 11.78 -26.63
C PHE A 35 53.37 13.15 -25.94
N ALA A 36 53.48 13.09 -24.60
CA ALA A 36 54.08 14.06 -23.68
C ALA A 36 53.45 15.47 -23.55
N LEU A 37 52.97 15.79 -22.35
CA LEU A 37 53.66 16.66 -21.38
C LEU A 37 52.86 16.72 -20.06
N GLY A 38 53.59 16.75 -18.95
CA GLY A 38 53.06 16.60 -17.60
C GLY A 38 52.09 17.70 -17.16
N GLY A 39 51.11 17.27 -16.37
CA GLY A 39 50.23 18.12 -15.57
C GLY A 39 49.52 17.25 -14.55
N MET A 40 50.04 17.22 -13.31
CA MET A 40 49.33 16.66 -12.16
C MET A 40 48.07 17.50 -11.93
N LEU A 41 46.91 17.00 -12.35
CA LEU A 41 45.63 17.46 -11.84
C LEU A 41 45.44 16.82 -10.46
N PRO A 42 45.16 17.59 -9.39
CA PRO A 42 44.80 17.01 -8.11
C PRO A 42 43.47 16.26 -8.27
N PRO A 43 43.23 15.18 -7.52
CA PRO A 43 41.93 14.53 -7.51
C PRO A 43 40.90 15.54 -7.00
N THR A 44 39.90 15.85 -7.83
CA THR A 44 38.68 16.51 -7.39
C THR A 44 38.05 15.63 -6.33
N ALA A 45 38.12 16.07 -5.07
CA ALA A 45 37.37 15.49 -3.99
C ALA A 45 35.88 15.52 -4.37
N ALA A 46 35.29 14.34 -4.57
CA ALA A 46 33.84 14.22 -4.62
C ALA A 46 33.32 14.78 -3.29
N ALA A 47 32.59 15.89 -3.35
CA ALA A 47 31.87 16.40 -2.20
C ALA A 47 30.84 15.34 -1.79
N GLN A 48 31.17 14.58 -0.75
CA GLN A 48 30.20 13.76 -0.04
C GLN A 48 29.17 14.73 0.54
N ALA A 49 27.97 14.74 -0.02
CA ALA A 49 26.83 15.35 0.64
C ALA A 49 26.70 14.70 2.03
N PRO A 50 26.48 15.47 3.11
CA PRO A 50 26.29 14.88 4.41
C PRO A 50 25.01 14.03 4.38
N GLU A 51 25.16 12.71 4.38
CA GLU A 51 24.10 11.78 4.76
C GLU A 51 23.82 11.98 6.25
N SER A 52 23.08 13.03 6.57
CA SER A 52 22.51 13.24 7.88
C SER A 52 21.27 12.35 8.00
N SER A 53 21.49 11.05 8.21
CA SER A 53 20.44 10.22 8.79
C SER A 53 20.18 10.78 10.20
N PRO A 54 18.99 11.32 10.50
CA PRO A 54 18.69 11.71 11.87
C PRO A 54 18.88 10.49 12.77
N SER A 55 19.70 10.63 13.80
CA SER A 55 19.95 9.59 14.78
C SER A 55 18.67 9.35 15.58
N GLY A 56 17.94 8.28 15.25
CA GLY A 56 16.71 7.84 15.95
C GLY A 56 15.50 7.70 15.03
N ALA A 57 14.50 6.96 15.50
CA ALA A 57 13.20 6.86 14.85
C ALA A 57 12.55 8.27 14.77
N PRO A 58 11.95 8.66 13.63
CA PRO A 58 11.19 9.90 13.55
C PRO A 58 9.99 9.86 14.50
N ASP A 59 9.69 10.96 15.18
CA ASP A 59 8.50 11.08 16.03
C ASP A 59 7.22 11.20 15.16
N PRO A 60 6.33 10.19 15.16
CA PRO A 60 5.09 10.21 14.38
C PRO A 60 4.12 11.30 14.84
N GLN A 61 4.06 11.60 16.14
CA GLN A 61 3.14 12.60 16.70
C GLN A 61 3.49 14.01 16.20
N ARG A 62 4.77 14.26 15.94
CA ARG A 62 5.24 15.49 15.32
C ARG A 62 5.09 15.47 13.80
N LEU A 63 5.29 14.31 13.17
CA LEU A 63 5.27 14.17 11.72
C LEU A 63 3.86 14.05 11.12
N ILE A 64 2.89 13.49 11.80
CA ILE A 64 1.51 13.36 11.31
C ILE A 64 0.72 14.50 11.96
N ASN A 65 0.66 15.64 11.26
CA ASN A 65 0.06 16.87 11.78
C ASN A 65 -1.44 16.94 11.50
N GLN A 66 -2.10 17.96 12.04
CA GLN A 66 -3.53 18.19 11.85
C GLN A 66 -3.94 18.38 10.38
N GLU A 67 -3.06 18.93 9.55
CA GLU A 67 -3.32 19.10 8.12
C GLU A 67 -3.40 17.74 7.41
N LEU A 68 -2.44 16.84 7.65
CA LEU A 68 -2.47 15.50 7.09
C LEU A 68 -3.66 14.69 7.64
N ILE A 69 -3.98 14.83 8.93
CA ILE A 69 -5.16 14.20 9.52
C ILE A 69 -6.44 14.71 8.82
N ALA A 70 -6.54 16.01 8.56
CA ALA A 70 -7.68 16.60 7.86
C ALA A 70 -7.77 16.14 6.40
N GLU A 71 -6.64 16.05 5.69
CA GLU A 71 -6.56 15.46 4.34
C GLU A 71 -7.08 14.02 4.35
N VAL A 72 -6.63 13.22 5.32
CA VAL A 72 -7.08 11.83 5.48
C VAL A 72 -8.57 11.73 5.76
N ARG A 73 -9.10 12.61 6.62
CA ARG A 73 -10.55 12.68 6.88
C ARG A 73 -11.35 13.08 5.65
N ASP A 74 -10.84 13.99 4.82
CA ASP A 74 -11.53 14.46 3.62
C ASP A 74 -11.82 13.30 2.65
N TRP A 75 -10.80 12.54 2.27
CA TRP A 75 -11.03 11.41 1.36
C TRP A 75 -11.70 10.21 2.04
N LEU A 76 -11.62 10.05 3.36
CA LEU A 76 -12.43 9.08 4.10
C LEU A 76 -13.92 9.44 4.13
N SER A 77 -14.28 10.70 3.87
CA SER A 77 -15.67 11.17 3.81
C SER A 77 -16.36 10.91 2.46
N ALA A 78 -15.68 10.27 1.51
CA ALA A 78 -16.26 9.93 0.22
C ALA A 78 -17.45 8.96 0.36
N GLU A 79 -18.49 9.15 -0.45
CA GLU A 79 -19.73 8.35 -0.37
C GLU A 79 -19.49 6.85 -0.51
N THR A 80 -18.52 6.43 -1.33
CA THR A 80 -18.13 5.02 -1.48
C THR A 80 -17.74 4.37 -0.15
N VAL A 81 -17.07 5.09 0.75
CA VAL A 81 -16.67 4.57 2.06
C VAL A 81 -17.90 4.22 2.88
N PHE A 82 -18.85 5.16 2.95
CA PHE A 82 -20.07 4.99 3.73
C PHE A 82 -21.01 3.94 3.16
N LEU A 83 -21.20 3.90 1.84
CA LEU A 83 -22.07 2.88 1.20
C LEU A 83 -21.55 1.47 1.47
N VAL A 84 -20.23 1.26 1.43
CA VAL A 84 -19.64 -0.04 1.71
C VAL A 84 -19.74 -0.38 3.19
N LEU A 85 -19.45 0.56 4.08
CA LEU A 85 -19.59 0.34 5.54
C LEU A 85 -21.04 0.05 5.92
N GLU A 86 -22.02 0.75 5.37
CA GLU A 86 -23.45 0.49 5.60
C GLU A 86 -23.82 -0.94 5.20
N ALA A 87 -23.41 -1.37 4.00
CA ALA A 87 -23.66 -2.73 3.53
C ALA A 87 -22.99 -3.79 4.42
N ARG A 88 -21.72 -3.59 4.80
CA ARG A 88 -20.97 -4.53 5.65
C ARG A 88 -21.52 -4.60 7.07
N ASN A 89 -21.86 -3.46 7.65
CA ASN A 89 -22.48 -3.40 8.96
C ASN A 89 -23.87 -4.08 8.98
N ALA A 90 -24.64 -3.98 7.90
CA ALA A 90 -25.90 -4.70 7.77
C ALA A 90 -25.70 -6.22 7.65
N GLU A 91 -24.73 -6.66 6.85
CA GLU A 91 -24.36 -8.07 6.68
C GLU A 91 -23.87 -8.69 8.00
N HIS A 92 -23.03 -7.97 8.73
CA HIS A 92 -22.39 -8.44 9.97
C HIS A 92 -23.14 -8.04 11.24
N ALA A 93 -24.38 -7.53 11.14
CA ALA A 93 -25.14 -7.04 12.30
C ALA A 93 -25.24 -8.10 13.43
N ASN A 94 -25.42 -9.36 13.04
CA ASN A 94 -25.60 -10.49 13.95
C ASN A 94 -24.44 -11.51 13.91
N ILE A 95 -23.31 -11.16 13.29
CA ILE A 95 -22.17 -12.09 13.22
C ILE A 95 -21.66 -12.41 14.64
N GLY A 96 -21.49 -13.70 14.93
CA GLY A 96 -20.92 -14.17 16.19
C GLY A 96 -19.39 -14.25 16.17
N GLN A 97 -18.76 -14.30 17.34
CA GLN A 97 -17.30 -14.42 17.44
C GLN A 97 -16.75 -15.65 16.69
N ALA A 98 -17.44 -16.79 16.78
CA ALA A 98 -17.00 -18.00 16.09
C ALA A 98 -16.98 -17.84 14.55
N GLU A 99 -17.88 -17.02 13.98
CA GLU A 99 -17.90 -16.73 12.55
C GLU A 99 -16.80 -15.72 12.17
N ILE A 100 -16.54 -14.73 13.03
CA ILE A 100 -15.40 -13.81 12.90
C ILE A 100 -14.09 -14.60 12.87
N ASP A 101 -13.87 -15.47 13.86
CA ASP A 101 -12.67 -16.31 13.95
C ASP A 101 -12.52 -17.22 12.73
N ALA A 102 -13.64 -17.71 12.18
CA ALA A 102 -13.63 -18.54 10.97
C ALA A 102 -13.24 -17.76 9.72
N LEU A 103 -13.76 -16.55 9.51
CA LEU A 103 -13.37 -15.67 8.40
C LEU A 103 -11.89 -15.29 8.50
N ASP A 104 -11.43 -15.05 9.73
CA ASP A 104 -10.05 -14.70 10.01
C ASP A 104 -9.07 -15.85 9.74
N GLN A 105 -9.42 -17.06 10.15
CA GLN A 105 -8.68 -18.28 9.79
C GLN A 105 -8.69 -18.54 8.29
N GLN A 106 -9.83 -18.34 7.62
CA GLN A 106 -9.94 -18.49 6.18
C GLN A 106 -8.99 -17.52 5.45
N TRP A 107 -8.96 -16.25 5.83
CA TRP A 107 -8.05 -15.26 5.24
C TRP A 107 -6.58 -15.65 5.35
N ARG A 108 -6.16 -16.07 6.55
CA ARG A 108 -4.77 -16.52 6.79
C ARG A 108 -4.42 -17.74 5.94
N ALA A 109 -5.35 -18.68 5.78
CA ALA A 109 -5.18 -19.85 4.91
C ALA A 109 -5.11 -19.46 3.43
N GLU A 110 -5.96 -18.53 2.98
CA GLU A 110 -5.97 -18.04 1.59
C GLU A 110 -4.67 -17.34 1.21
N ARG A 111 -4.02 -16.62 2.13
CA ARG A 111 -2.70 -16.00 1.88
C ARG A 111 -1.60 -16.99 1.47
N GLU A 112 -1.73 -18.25 1.87
CA GLU A 112 -0.78 -19.32 1.56
C GLU A 112 -1.26 -20.21 0.38
N SER A 113 -2.39 -19.87 -0.22
CA SER A 113 -3.08 -20.63 -1.27
C SER A 113 -3.11 -19.87 -2.59
N ASP A 114 -3.20 -20.61 -3.71
CA ASP A 114 -3.48 -20.03 -5.03
C ASP A 114 -4.96 -19.62 -5.18
N ASP A 115 -5.87 -20.32 -4.49
CA ASP A 115 -7.29 -20.00 -4.44
C ASP A 115 -7.58 -19.10 -3.23
N GLN A 116 -8.03 -17.87 -3.50
CA GLN A 116 -8.16 -16.79 -2.53
C GLN A 116 -9.52 -16.07 -2.62
N PRO A 117 -10.65 -16.77 -2.50
CA PRO A 117 -11.97 -16.19 -2.77
C PRO A 117 -12.36 -15.05 -1.81
N LEU A 118 -12.05 -15.13 -0.51
CA LEU A 118 -12.34 -14.06 0.45
C LEU A 118 -11.45 -12.84 0.21
N ILE A 119 -10.14 -13.05 0.02
CA ILE A 119 -9.19 -11.96 -0.29
C ILE A 119 -9.60 -11.27 -1.59
N ALA A 120 -9.92 -12.05 -2.63
CA ALA A 120 -10.37 -11.52 -3.91
C ALA A 120 -11.70 -10.77 -3.79
N ALA A 121 -12.65 -11.24 -2.97
CA ALA A 121 -13.92 -10.55 -2.76
C ALA A 121 -13.73 -9.18 -2.11
N VAL A 122 -12.79 -9.06 -1.15
CA VAL A 122 -12.48 -7.78 -0.50
C VAL A 122 -11.71 -6.86 -1.45
N LEU A 123 -10.61 -7.33 -2.04
CA LEU A 123 -9.73 -6.49 -2.87
C LEU A 123 -10.36 -6.02 -4.19
N ASN A 124 -11.29 -6.80 -4.76
CA ASN A 124 -12.01 -6.39 -5.96
C ASN A 124 -13.24 -5.52 -5.67
N GLY A 125 -13.49 -5.20 -4.40
CA GLY A 125 -14.58 -4.33 -3.97
C GLY A 125 -14.37 -2.86 -4.39
N PRO A 126 -15.47 -2.07 -4.46
CA PRO A 126 -15.39 -0.66 -4.83
C PRO A 126 -14.57 0.18 -3.83
N LEU A 127 -14.64 -0.13 -2.53
CA LEU A 127 -13.84 0.55 -1.51
C LEU A 127 -12.35 0.25 -1.70
N SER A 128 -11.95 -1.00 -1.88
CA SER A 128 -10.55 -1.37 -2.14
C SER A 128 -9.99 -0.69 -3.40
N THR A 129 -10.79 -0.62 -4.48
CA THR A 129 -10.43 0.12 -5.69
C THR A 129 -10.18 1.61 -5.39
N TYR A 130 -11.07 2.24 -4.63
CA TYR A 130 -10.94 3.64 -4.21
C TYR A 130 -9.68 3.87 -3.36
N LEU A 131 -9.45 3.05 -2.33
CA LEU A 131 -8.28 3.16 -1.46
C LEU A 131 -6.97 2.94 -2.23
N THR A 132 -6.96 2.04 -3.20
CA THR A 132 -5.81 1.82 -4.09
C THR A 132 -5.48 3.05 -4.93
N GLN A 133 -6.51 3.78 -5.41
CA GLN A 133 -6.31 5.03 -6.14
C GLN A 133 -5.71 6.12 -5.24
N ILE A 134 -6.19 6.24 -3.99
CA ILE A 134 -5.61 7.16 -2.99
C ILE A 134 -4.15 6.80 -2.72
N GLN A 135 -3.86 5.52 -2.47
CA GLN A 135 -2.49 5.05 -2.26
C GLN A 135 -1.58 5.39 -3.46
N ALA A 136 -2.03 5.11 -4.68
CA ALA A 136 -1.25 5.40 -5.89
C ALA A 136 -1.01 6.92 -6.08
N ALA A 137 -2.04 7.74 -5.85
CA ALA A 137 -1.96 9.20 -5.95
C ALA A 137 -1.04 9.82 -4.88
N SER A 138 -0.84 9.14 -3.76
CA SER A 138 0.05 9.60 -2.68
C SER A 138 1.53 9.64 -3.07
N LEU A 139 1.91 9.03 -4.19
CA LEU A 139 3.29 8.94 -4.70
C LEU A 139 4.26 8.36 -3.65
N GLY A 140 3.84 7.29 -2.97
CA GLY A 140 4.67 6.56 -2.00
C GLY A 140 4.66 7.12 -0.57
N LEU A 141 3.77 8.08 -0.28
CA LEU A 141 3.54 8.55 1.09
C LEU A 141 2.73 7.53 1.90
N PHE A 142 1.71 6.93 1.29
CA PHE A 142 0.91 5.86 1.92
C PHE A 142 1.39 4.50 1.40
N SER A 143 1.74 3.59 2.31
CA SER A 143 2.16 2.23 1.97
C SER A 143 1.03 1.21 2.05
N GLU A 144 0.04 1.47 2.88
CA GLU A 144 -1.13 0.61 3.07
C GLU A 144 -2.30 1.45 3.60
N ILE A 145 -3.50 1.16 3.14
CA ILE A 145 -4.74 1.79 3.59
C ILE A 145 -5.80 0.71 3.70
N PHE A 146 -6.47 0.62 4.84
CA PHE A 146 -7.63 -0.25 4.99
C PHE A 146 -8.70 0.37 5.87
N VAL A 147 -9.93 -0.09 5.63
CA VAL A 147 -11.12 0.32 6.36
C VAL A 147 -11.81 -0.94 6.88
N VAL A 148 -12.19 -0.89 8.15
CA VAL A 148 -12.89 -1.97 8.86
C VAL A 148 -14.27 -1.51 9.30
N ASP A 149 -15.18 -2.47 9.38
CA ASP A 149 -16.55 -2.25 9.83
C ASP A 149 -16.69 -2.17 11.36
N THR A 150 -17.92 -2.11 11.86
CA THR A 150 -18.21 -2.03 13.32
C THR A 150 -17.82 -3.27 14.12
N LYS A 151 -17.47 -4.38 13.47
CA LYS A 151 -16.94 -5.60 14.10
C LYS A 151 -15.43 -5.71 13.98
N GLY A 152 -14.79 -4.75 13.30
CA GLY A 152 -13.36 -4.77 13.00
C GLY A 152 -13.00 -5.69 11.83
N LEU A 153 -13.97 -6.10 11.00
CA LEU A 153 -13.70 -6.90 9.80
C LEU A 153 -13.35 -6.00 8.62
N ASN A 154 -12.36 -6.39 7.82
CA ASN A 154 -11.92 -5.62 6.67
C ASN A 154 -13.04 -5.44 5.63
N ALA A 155 -13.47 -4.18 5.43
CA ALA A 155 -14.49 -3.78 4.46
C ALA A 155 -13.89 -3.37 3.10
N GLY A 156 -12.65 -2.89 3.09
CA GLY A 156 -11.88 -2.60 1.88
C GLY A 156 -10.44 -2.23 2.21
N GLN A 157 -9.52 -2.57 1.31
CA GLN A 157 -8.07 -2.47 1.56
C GLN A 157 -7.31 -2.16 0.27
N SER A 158 -6.17 -1.49 0.39
CA SER A 158 -5.26 -1.21 -0.73
C SER A 158 -4.11 -2.22 -0.85
N ALA A 159 -3.88 -3.00 0.22
CA ALA A 159 -2.94 -4.12 0.27
C ALA A 159 -3.54 -5.27 1.08
N ILE A 160 -2.92 -6.46 1.01
CA ILE A 160 -3.36 -7.63 1.78
C ILE A 160 -2.78 -7.54 3.20
N THR A 161 -3.64 -7.39 4.22
CA THR A 161 -3.26 -7.51 5.63
C THR A 161 -2.84 -8.93 6.02
N SER A 162 -2.20 -9.07 7.20
CA SER A 162 -1.91 -10.38 7.81
C SER A 162 -3.15 -11.22 8.03
N ASP A 163 -4.26 -10.58 8.37
CA ASP A 163 -5.48 -11.19 8.87
C ASP A 163 -6.71 -10.34 8.56
N TYR A 164 -7.89 -10.94 8.67
CA TYR A 164 -9.14 -10.31 8.22
C TYR A 164 -9.80 -9.51 9.33
N TRP A 165 -9.71 -10.01 10.55
CA TRP A 165 -10.21 -9.33 11.73
C TRP A 165 -9.13 -8.44 12.32
N GLN A 166 -9.48 -7.19 12.56
CA GLN A 166 -8.64 -6.16 13.18
C GLN A 166 -9.27 -5.65 14.48
N GLY A 167 -10.37 -6.28 14.93
CA GLY A 167 -11.16 -5.78 16.05
C GLY A 167 -10.47 -5.94 17.39
N ASP A 168 -9.51 -6.84 17.52
CA ASP A 168 -8.68 -7.04 18.72
C ASP A 168 -7.42 -6.15 18.73
N GLU A 169 -7.09 -5.53 17.59
CA GLU A 169 -5.91 -4.69 17.43
C GLU A 169 -6.05 -3.31 18.12
N ALA A 170 -4.93 -2.77 18.59
CA ALA A 170 -4.88 -1.46 19.24
C ALA A 170 -5.43 -0.34 18.35
N LYS A 171 -5.17 -0.42 17.03
CA LYS A 171 -5.69 0.53 16.02
C LYS A 171 -7.20 0.65 16.04
N PHE A 172 -7.92 -0.45 16.29
CA PHE A 172 -9.37 -0.47 16.41
C PHE A 172 -9.81 -0.09 17.81
N GLN A 173 -9.24 -0.71 18.84
CA GLN A 173 -9.63 -0.51 20.24
C GLN A 173 -9.42 0.94 20.72
N ASN A 174 -8.45 1.65 20.17
CA ASN A 174 -8.17 3.05 20.50
C ASN A 174 -8.89 4.06 19.59
N THR A 175 -9.72 3.61 18.65
CA THR A 175 -10.47 4.49 17.74
C THR A 175 -11.97 4.24 17.82
N PHE A 176 -12.48 3.19 17.17
CA PHE A 176 -13.90 2.94 16.98
C PHE A 176 -14.73 2.99 18.28
N PRO A 177 -14.37 2.27 19.37
CA PRO A 177 -15.15 2.30 20.61
C PRO A 177 -14.91 3.56 21.44
N VAL A 178 -13.89 4.37 21.12
CA VAL A 178 -13.54 5.60 21.86
C VAL A 178 -14.49 6.75 21.50
N GLY A 179 -14.84 6.90 20.22
CA GLY A 179 -15.80 7.90 19.78
C GLY A 179 -15.64 8.34 18.32
N PRO A 180 -16.58 9.15 17.81
CA PRO A 180 -16.66 9.53 16.40
C PRO A 180 -15.46 10.35 15.89
N ASP A 181 -14.79 11.08 16.78
CA ASP A 181 -13.67 11.96 16.45
C ASP A 181 -12.30 11.35 16.79
N ALA A 182 -12.26 10.09 17.25
CA ALA A 182 -11.03 9.49 17.74
C ALA A 182 -9.94 9.38 16.65
N VAL A 183 -8.71 9.65 17.07
CA VAL A 183 -7.48 9.54 16.28
C VAL A 183 -6.45 8.86 17.16
N PHE A 184 -5.75 7.89 16.61
CA PHE A 184 -4.67 7.18 17.28
C PHE A 184 -3.50 7.03 16.31
N ILE A 185 -2.31 7.49 16.72
CA ILE A 185 -1.09 7.40 15.92
C ILE A 185 -0.14 6.44 16.65
N ASP A 186 0.24 5.37 15.97
CA ASP A 186 1.17 4.36 16.49
C ASP A 186 2.61 4.87 16.55
N GLU A 187 3.47 4.09 17.21
CA GLU A 187 4.90 4.33 17.25
C GLU A 187 5.55 4.16 15.86
N ALA A 188 6.74 4.75 15.69
CA ALA A 188 7.51 4.59 14.47
C ALA A 188 8.18 3.22 14.43
N GLU A 189 7.97 2.49 13.34
CA GLU A 189 8.59 1.19 13.09
C GLU A 189 9.46 1.23 11.82
N LEU A 190 10.62 0.56 11.87
CA LEU A 190 11.49 0.45 10.71
C LEU A 190 11.03 -0.70 9.82
N HIS A 191 10.57 -0.37 8.61
CA HIS A 191 10.25 -1.38 7.62
C HIS A 191 11.53 -1.81 6.87
N GLU A 192 12.13 -2.92 7.32
CA GLU A 192 13.41 -3.45 6.83
C GLU A 192 13.50 -3.56 5.31
N GLY A 193 12.47 -4.09 4.65
CA GLY A 193 12.49 -4.35 3.20
C GLY A 193 12.65 -3.10 2.33
N SER A 194 12.20 -1.94 2.83
CA SER A 194 12.31 -0.66 2.12
C SER A 194 13.27 0.31 2.79
N ARG A 195 13.78 -0.03 3.98
CA ARG A 195 14.60 0.82 4.84
C ARG A 195 13.95 2.19 5.10
N THR A 196 12.63 2.18 5.30
CA THR A 196 11.85 3.38 5.62
C THR A 196 11.22 3.26 6.99
N TRP A 197 11.12 4.39 7.70
CA TRP A 197 10.32 4.46 8.91
C TRP A 197 8.85 4.60 8.54
N ARG A 198 7.98 3.88 9.25
CA ARG A 198 6.54 3.89 9.05
C ARG A 198 5.82 4.09 10.37
N ALA A 199 4.62 4.65 10.32
CA ALA A 199 3.69 4.64 11.44
C ALA A 199 2.27 4.58 10.89
N GLN A 200 1.35 4.07 11.71
CA GLN A 200 -0.06 3.98 11.36
C GLN A 200 -0.81 5.18 11.95
N LEU A 201 -1.56 5.86 11.09
CA LEU A 201 -2.59 6.81 11.48
C LEU A 201 -3.94 6.07 11.44
N ASN A 202 -4.55 5.96 12.61
CA ASN A 202 -5.80 5.25 12.81
C ASN A 202 -6.89 6.26 13.17
N LEU A 203 -8.06 6.16 12.54
CA LEU A 203 -9.17 7.10 12.75
C LEU A 203 -10.51 6.39 12.83
N THR A 204 -11.41 6.89 13.67
CA THR A 204 -12.83 6.56 13.56
C THR A 204 -13.41 7.20 12.30
N ILE A 205 -14.22 6.42 11.58
CA ILE A 205 -15.09 6.90 10.51
C ILE A 205 -16.49 7.08 11.10
N ALA A 206 -17.05 8.29 10.98
CA ALA A 206 -18.36 8.61 11.53
C ALA A 206 -19.24 9.33 10.50
N ARG A 207 -20.56 9.10 10.61
CA ARG A 207 -21.61 9.82 9.88
C ARG A 207 -22.64 10.29 10.91
N ASP A 208 -23.00 11.57 10.90
CA ASP A 208 -23.94 12.16 11.85
C ASP A 208 -23.59 11.90 13.34
N GLN A 209 -22.32 12.06 13.70
CA GLN A 209 -21.76 11.76 15.03
C GLN A 209 -21.85 10.28 15.48
N GLN A 210 -22.26 9.38 14.60
CA GLN A 210 -22.27 7.95 14.86
C GLN A 210 -21.05 7.28 14.20
N ALA A 211 -20.25 6.56 14.99
CA ALA A 211 -19.17 5.74 14.47
C ALA A 211 -19.75 4.60 13.62
N VAL A 212 -19.21 4.43 12.41
CA VAL A 212 -19.65 3.41 11.42
C VAL A 212 -18.53 2.47 11.00
N GLY A 213 -17.30 2.74 11.43
CA GLY A 213 -16.12 1.91 11.16
C GLY A 213 -14.84 2.62 11.60
N ALA A 214 -13.69 2.07 11.23
CA ALA A 214 -12.39 2.68 11.44
C ALA A 214 -11.50 2.55 10.20
N ALA A 215 -10.55 3.47 10.05
CA ALA A 215 -9.54 3.44 9.00
C ALA A 215 -8.15 3.33 9.62
N THR A 216 -7.25 2.65 8.91
CA THR A 216 -5.81 2.65 9.16
C THR A 216 -5.10 3.11 7.89
N VAL A 217 -4.17 4.04 8.05
CA VAL A 217 -3.29 4.54 6.99
C VAL A 217 -1.85 4.36 7.43
N GLU A 218 -1.12 3.46 6.78
CA GLU A 218 0.32 3.32 7.01
C GLU A 218 1.07 4.40 6.23
N ILE A 219 1.79 5.25 6.96
CA ILE A 219 2.46 6.44 6.45
C ILE A 219 3.98 6.21 6.46
N ASN A 220 4.61 6.42 5.31
CA ASN A 220 6.06 6.45 5.17
C ASN A 220 6.62 7.75 5.78
N LEU A 221 7.07 7.68 7.03
CA LEU A 221 7.62 8.82 7.77
C LEU A 221 8.92 9.34 7.17
N THR A 222 9.72 8.47 6.54
CA THR A 222 10.94 8.89 5.83
C THR A 222 10.58 9.82 4.67
N GLU A 223 9.60 9.44 3.85
CA GLU A 223 9.13 10.26 2.74
C GLU A 223 8.42 11.53 3.23
N LEU A 224 7.59 11.43 4.27
CA LEU A 224 6.91 12.59 4.86
C LEU A 224 7.90 13.63 5.40
N ALA A 225 8.95 13.18 6.10
CA ALA A 225 10.00 14.07 6.59
C ALA A 225 10.75 14.74 5.43
N ARG A 226 11.03 14.00 4.34
CA ARG A 226 11.67 14.54 3.14
C ARG A 226 10.81 15.61 2.46
N ARG A 227 9.50 15.38 2.29
CA ARG A 227 8.56 16.37 1.71
C ARG A 227 8.53 17.66 2.51
N ARG A 228 8.41 17.54 3.83
CA ARG A 228 8.40 18.70 4.74
C ARG A 228 9.71 19.50 4.71
N ALA A 229 10.85 18.82 4.64
CA ALA A 229 12.14 19.49 4.49
C ALA A 229 12.24 20.30 3.18
N LEU A 230 11.43 19.96 2.16
CA LEU A 230 11.32 20.65 0.89
C LEU A 230 10.15 21.65 0.83
N GLY A 231 9.34 21.77 1.88
CA GLY A 231 8.15 22.61 1.90
C GLY A 231 7.01 22.10 1.01
N LEU A 232 6.94 20.78 0.80
CA LEU A 232 5.88 20.07 0.07
C LEU A 232 4.85 19.46 1.04
#